data_AF-A0A969ASJ3-F1
#
_entry.id   AF-A0A969ASJ3-F1
#
_cell.length_a   1.000
_cell.length_b   1.000
_cell.length_c   1.000
_cell.angle_alpha   90.00
_cell.angle_beta   90.00
_cell.angle_gamma   90.00
#
_symmetry.space_group_name_H-M   'P 1'
#
loop_
_entity.id
_entity.type
_entity.pdbx_description
1 polymer ?
#
loop_
_entity_poly.entity_id
_entity_poly.type
_entity_poly.pdbx_seq_one_letter_code
_entity_poly.pdbx_strand_id
1 'polypeptide(L)' 'MERLYQKLLAWLGQQGFPKAPSQTPWEYAQTLTQNPDFSQASPVSTIIQAYMGWRYGGQPQNLEALQQQFKDLTRQRC' A
#
# COMPACT_ATOMS: atom_id res chain seq x y z
N MET A 1 -8.25 2.79 -8.86
CA MET A 1 -7.13 2.74 -7.89
C MET A 1 -7.62 2.77 -6.43
N GLU A 2 -8.55 3.66 -6.08
CA GLU A 2 -9.06 3.81 -4.70
C GLU A 2 -9.49 2.51 -4.01
N ARG A 3 -10.26 1.64 -4.69
CA ARG A 3 -10.68 0.35 -4.12
C ARG A 3 -9.50 -0.56 -3.75
N LEU A 4 -8.42 -0.56 -4.54
CA LEU A 4 -7.22 -1.34 -4.24
C LEU A 4 -6.50 -0.76 -3.01
N TYR A 5 -6.39 0.56 -2.93
CA TYR A 5 -5.80 1.25 -1.79
C TYR A 5 -6.56 0.98 -0.49
N GLN A 6 -7.90 1.02 -0.50
CA GLN A 6 -8.71 0.68 0.68
C GLN A 6 -8.52 -0.78 1.13
N LYS A 7 -8.41 -1.73 0.18
CA LYS A 7 -8.10 -3.13 0.49
C LYS A 7 -6.72 -3.29 1.12
N LEU A 8 -5.73 -2.56 0.61
CA LEU A 8 -4.38 -2.53 1.17
C LEU A 8 -4.40 -2.01 2.62
N LEU A 9 -5.11 -0.91 2.90
CA LEU A 9 -5.22 -0.36 4.25
C LEU A 9 -5.87 -1.34 5.22
N ALA A 10 -6.96 -1.99 4.81
CA ALA A 10 -7.63 -3.00 5.62
C ALA A 10 -6.69 -4.18 5.94
N TRP A 11 -5.95 -4.65 4.93
CA TRP A 11 -4.98 -5.73 5.10
C TRP A 11 -3.83 -5.32 6.04
N LEU A 12 -3.25 -4.13 5.86
CA LEU A 12 -2.19 -3.62 6.74
C LEU A 12 -2.67 -3.44 8.18
N GLY A 13 -3.93 -3.01 8.37
CA GLY A 13 -4.57 -2.94 9.69
C GLY A 13 -4.64 -4.31 10.36
N GLN A 14 -4.99 -5.36 9.63
CA GLN A 14 -4.98 -6.74 10.14
C GLN A 14 -3.57 -7.24 10.48
N GLN A 15 -2.54 -6.68 9.84
CA GLN A 15 -1.14 -7.04 10.09
C GLN A 15 -0.51 -6.28 11.26
N GLY A 16 -1.28 -5.40 11.93
CA GLY A 16 -0.77 -4.58 13.04
C GLY A 16 -0.15 -3.25 12.61
N PHE A 17 -0.29 -2.87 11.32
CA PHE A 17 0.23 -1.62 10.78
C PHE A 17 -0.90 -0.70 10.28
N PRO A 18 -1.90 -0.32 11.11
CA PRO A 18 -2.98 0.56 10.67
C PRO A 18 -2.45 1.95 10.30
N LYS A 19 -3.02 2.54 9.25
CA LYS A 19 -2.78 3.94 8.91
C LYS A 19 -3.52 4.85 9.89
N ALA A 20 -2.86 5.89 10.42
CA ALA A 20 -3.55 6.87 11.25
C ALA A 20 -4.50 7.76 10.41
N PRO A 21 -5.64 8.23 10.95
CA PRO A 21 -6.62 9.02 10.20
C PRO A 21 -6.05 10.29 9.57
N SER A 22 -5.22 11.01 10.32
CA SER A 22 -4.56 12.26 9.89
C SER A 22 -3.34 12.04 9.00
N GLN A 23 -2.79 10.83 8.95
CA GLN A 23 -1.57 10.54 8.20
C GLN A 23 -1.83 10.62 6.70
N THR A 24 -0.94 11.26 5.95
CA THR A 24 -1.02 11.25 4.49
C THR A 24 -0.57 9.88 3.94
N PRO A 25 -0.95 9.51 2.70
CA PRO A 25 -0.44 8.30 2.07
C PRO A 25 1.11 8.29 1.98
N TRP A 26 1.72 9.45 1.79
CA TRP A 26 3.18 9.60 1.73
C TRP A 26 3.84 9.30 3.08
N GLU A 27 3.36 9.93 4.15
CA GLU A 27 3.85 9.67 5.51
C GLU A 27 3.65 8.20 5.89
N TYR A 28 2.53 7.61 5.51
CA TYR A 28 2.25 6.20 5.81
C TYR A 28 3.23 5.25 5.11
N ALA A 29 3.52 5.47 3.82
CA ALA A 29 4.54 4.70 3.12
C ALA A 29 5.91 4.84 3.80
N GLN A 30 6.27 6.05 4.22
CA GLN A 30 7.53 6.30 4.92
C GLN A 30 7.60 5.54 6.26
N THR A 31 6.54 5.59 7.08
CA THR A 31 6.47 4.84 8.35
C THR A 31 6.63 3.34 8.13
N LEU A 32 6.00 2.78 7.11
CA LEU A 32 6.13 1.35 6.79
C LEU A 32 7.56 0.98 6.37
N THR A 33 8.21 1.81 5.55
CA THR A 33 9.59 1.55 5.10
C THR A 33 10.64 1.71 6.21
N GLN A 34 10.37 2.52 7.23
CA GLN A 34 11.24 2.68 8.38
C GLN A 34 11.02 1.61 9.45
N ASN A 35 9.97 0.80 9.32
CA ASN A 35 9.65 -0.24 10.29
C ASN A 35 10.44 -1.53 9.97
N PRO A 36 11.41 -1.94 10.81
CA PRO A 36 12.24 -3.12 10.56
C PRO A 36 11.45 -4.43 10.65
N ASP A 37 10.34 -4.47 11.39
CA ASP A 37 9.48 -5.64 11.54
C ASP A 37 8.57 -5.86 10.32
N PHE A 38 8.48 -4.87 9.43
CA PHE A 38 7.64 -4.96 8.24
C PHE A 38 8.43 -5.29 6.97
N SER A 39 8.76 -6.57 6.80
CA SER A 39 9.55 -7.06 5.65
C SER A 39 8.89 -6.80 4.28
N GLN A 40 7.57 -6.59 4.24
CA GLN A 40 6.80 -6.31 3.03
C GLN A 40 6.68 -4.81 2.71
N ALA A 41 7.49 -3.94 3.35
CA ALA A 41 7.41 -2.50 3.17
C ALA A 41 7.64 -2.02 1.74
N SER A 42 8.60 -2.61 1.02
CA SER A 42 8.96 -2.20 -0.34
C SER A 42 7.81 -2.43 -1.36
N PRO A 43 7.23 -3.63 -1.49
CA PRO A 43 6.13 -3.85 -2.41
C PRO A 43 4.84 -3.12 -1.99
N VAL A 44 4.61 -2.91 -0.70
CA VAL A 44 3.49 -2.08 -0.22
C VAL A 44 3.68 -0.61 -0.54
N SER A 45 4.88 -0.07 -0.33
CA SER A 45 5.21 1.32 -0.67
C SER A 45 5.01 1.60 -2.16
N THR A 46 5.33 0.63 -3.03
CA THR A 46 5.05 0.73 -4.47
C THR A 46 3.56 0.96 -4.76
N ILE A 47 2.66 0.21 -4.12
CA ILE A 47 1.21 0.37 -4.31
C ILE A 47 0.73 1.73 -3.78
N ILE A 48 1.27 2.19 -2.65
CA ILE A 48 0.93 3.51 -2.06
C ILE A 48 1.41 4.65 -2.96
N GLN A 49 2.62 4.55 -3.53
CA GLN A 49 3.16 5.52 -4.47
C GLN A 49 2.33 5.59 -5.76
N ALA A 50 1.94 4.44 -6.32
CA ALA A 50 1.04 4.42 -7.47
C ALA A 50 -0.32 5.07 -7.16
N TYR A 51 -0.86 4.86 -5.95
CA TYR A 51 -2.06 5.56 -5.50
C TYR A 51 -1.87 7.08 -5.46
N MET A 52 -0.74 7.57 -4.96
CA MET A 52 -0.43 9.01 -4.96
C MET A 52 -0.32 9.58 -6.37
N GLY A 53 0.37 8.89 -7.29
CA GLY A 53 0.49 9.30 -8.68
C GLY A 53 -0.86 9.38 -9.39
N TRP A 54 -1.79 8.46 -9.10
CA TRP A 54 -3.16 8.52 -9.59
C TRP A 54 -3.97 9.64 -8.91
N ARG A 55 -3.92 9.76 -7.57
CA ARG A 55 -4.78 10.63 -6.77
C ARG A 55 -4.41 12.11 -6.86
N TYR A 56 -3.12 12.41 -6.99
CA TYR A 56 -2.57 13.75 -7.01
C TYR A 56 -1.93 14.11 -8.36
N GLY A 57 -1.36 13.13 -9.06
CA GLY A 57 -0.70 13.36 -10.35
C GLY A 57 -1.58 13.14 -11.58
N GLY A 58 -2.80 12.62 -11.41
CA GLY A 58 -3.70 12.28 -12.53
C GLY A 58 -3.14 11.21 -13.48
N GLN A 59 -2.10 10.48 -13.07
CA GLN A 59 -1.42 9.52 -13.94
C GLN A 59 -2.18 8.19 -13.98
N PRO A 60 -2.44 7.63 -15.18
CA PRO A 60 -2.99 6.29 -15.29
C PRO A 60 -1.98 5.27 -14.77
N GLN A 61 -2.42 4.41 -13.86
CA GLN A 61 -1.61 3.33 -13.29
C GLN A 61 -2.09 1.99 -13.85
N ASN A 62 -1.18 1.04 -14.02
CA ASN A 62 -1.55 -0.32 -14.39
C ASN A 62 -2.21 -1.03 -13.19
N LEU A 63 -3.54 -0.89 -13.08
CA LEU A 63 -4.31 -1.45 -11.97
C LEU A 63 -4.24 -2.98 -11.90
N GLU A 64 -4.16 -3.66 -13.04
CA GLU A 64 -4.05 -5.12 -13.08
C GLU A 64 -2.72 -5.58 -12.47
N ALA A 65 -1.61 -4.95 -12.85
CA ALA A 65 -0.30 -5.26 -12.29
C ALA A 65 -0.26 -5.03 -10.76
N LEU A 66 -0.80 -3.91 -10.28
CA LEU A 66 -0.86 -3.59 -8.86
C LEU A 66 -1.78 -4.54 -8.08
N GLN A 67 -2.87 -5.00 -8.68
CA GLN A 67 -3.74 -6.01 -8.09
C GLN A 67 -3.06 -7.38 -8.00
N GLN A 68 -2.30 -7.79 -9.01
CA GLN A 68 -1.53 -9.02 -8.95
C GLN A 68 -0.47 -8.94 -7.85
N GLN A 69 0.32 -7.86 -7.82
CA GLN A 69 1.29 -7.62 -6.75
C GLN A 69 0.65 -7.69 -5.36
N PHE A 70 -0.52 -7.06 -5.16
CA PHE A 70 -1.24 -7.16 -3.89
C PHE A 70 -1.68 -8.59 -3.56
N LYS A 71 -2.19 -9.34 -4.54
CA LYS A 71 -2.56 -10.76 -4.34
C LYS A 71 -1.36 -11.59 -3.93
N ASP A 72 -0.23 -11.44 -4.59
CA ASP A 72 1.01 -12.15 -4.25
C ASP A 72 1.46 -11.85 -2.82
N LEU A 73 1.40 -10.58 -2.40
CA LEU A 73 1.70 -10.18 -1.01
C LEU A 73 0.79 -10.86 0.01
N THR A 74 -0.50 -10.95 -0.29
CA THR A 74 -1.46 -11.59 0.63
C THR A 74 -1.34 -13.11 0.66
N ARG A 75 -0.85 -13.73 -0.42
CA ARG A 75 -0.69 -15.19 -0.55
C ARG A 75 0.58 -15.71 0.12
N GLN A 76 1.65 -14.92 0.17
CA GLN A 76 2.93 -15.29 0.78
C GLN A 76 2.89 -15.46 2.32
N ARG A 77 1.73 -15.29 2.97
CA ARG A 77 1.54 -15.55 4.42
C ARG A 77 0.67 -16.78 4.73
N CYS A 78 0.45 -17.69 3.77
CA CYS A 78 -0.10 -19.03 4.01
C CYS A 78 1.02 -20.06 4.21
#